data_AF-A0A8T9CP08-F1
#
_entry.id   AF-A0A8T9CP08-F1
#
_cell.length_a   1.000
_cell.length_b   1.000
_cell.length_c   1.000
_cell.angle_alpha   90.00
_cell.angle_beta   90.00
_cell.angle_gamma   90.00
#
_symmetry.space_group_name_H-M   'P 1'
#
loop_
_entity.id
_entity.type
_entity.pdbx_description
1 polymer ?
#
loop_
_entity_poly.entity_id
_entity_poly.type
_entity_poly.pdbx_seq_one_letter_code
_entity_poly.pdbx_strand_id
1 'polypeptide(L)'
;MSADTLLNLPHNHGARSLKLPWYQPSLERKLNERVRKVLEEYSGLAPDEVEPHIYNIREQAWSIFPWPCIGEFWFLELGLSRHPSYPLILSQLKTPDPNHTLLDLGTCLGQDLRELAHAGVPISSLYGADLISGFEQAGHSLFRDADRFEKDRFITGDVMTDDEGDGLVETRGTWGLVHIAMFLHIWSLEDQERACENILKLLRPEAGAM
;
A
#
# COMPACT_ATOMS: atom_id res chain seq x y z
N MET A 1 3.16 -2.06 19.30
CA MET A 1 1.88 -1.36 19.61
C MET A 1 0.77 -2.25 19.06
N SER A 2 -0.29 -2.58 19.82
CA SER A 2 -1.34 -3.47 19.30
C SER A 2 -2.17 -2.80 18.20
N ALA A 3 -2.73 -3.59 17.27
CA ALA A 3 -3.65 -3.11 16.25
C ALA A 3 -4.83 -2.32 16.85
N ASP A 4 -5.40 -2.79 17.96
CA ASP A 4 -6.47 -2.07 18.68
C ASP A 4 -6.06 -0.67 19.15
N THR A 5 -4.81 -0.49 19.56
CA THR A 5 -4.31 0.81 20.00
C THR A 5 -4.17 1.76 18.81
N LEU A 6 -3.80 1.22 17.64
CA LEU A 6 -3.73 1.99 16.39
C LEU A 6 -5.14 2.37 15.94
N LEU A 7 -6.06 1.40 15.80
CA LEU A 7 -7.39 1.65 15.24
C LEU A 7 -8.26 2.61 16.07
N ASN A 8 -8.05 2.69 17.38
CA ASN A 8 -8.87 3.50 18.30
C ASN A 8 -8.26 4.84 18.71
N LEU A 9 -7.35 5.39 17.90
CA LEU A 9 -6.67 6.66 18.22
C LEU A 9 -7.66 7.85 18.28
N PRO A 10 -7.85 8.51 19.45
CA PRO A 10 -8.82 9.59 19.61
C PRO A 10 -8.61 10.78 18.65
N HIS A 11 -9.69 11.46 18.26
CA HIS A 11 -9.61 12.62 17.35
C HIS A 11 -8.77 13.78 17.89
N ASN A 12 -8.75 13.97 19.21
CA ASN A 12 -7.95 15.02 19.88
C ASN A 12 -6.56 14.54 20.31
N HIS A 13 -6.13 13.33 19.91
CA HIS A 13 -4.83 12.79 20.29
C HIS A 13 -3.69 13.57 19.64
N GLY A 14 -2.61 13.84 20.39
CA GLY A 14 -1.48 14.65 19.92
C GLY A 14 -0.78 14.11 18.66
N ALA A 15 -0.85 12.79 18.43
CA ALA A 15 -0.34 12.16 17.21
C ALA A 15 -1.06 12.60 15.91
N ARG A 16 -2.23 13.22 16.01
CA ARG A 16 -2.95 13.80 14.85
C ARG A 16 -2.53 15.25 14.54
N SER A 17 -1.63 15.84 15.33
CA SER A 17 -1.19 17.23 15.17
C SER A 17 -0.46 17.46 13.85
N LEU A 18 -0.80 18.54 13.14
CA LEU A 18 -0.08 18.98 11.94
C LEU A 18 1.27 19.67 12.25
N LYS A 19 1.62 19.80 13.55
CA LYS A 19 2.88 20.41 14.01
C LYS A 19 3.96 19.37 14.34
N LEU A 20 3.72 18.10 14.03
CA LEU A 20 4.67 17.02 14.26
C LEU A 20 5.84 17.16 13.28
N PRO A 21 7.07 16.77 13.67
CA PRO A 21 8.25 16.93 12.82
C PRO A 21 8.20 16.11 11.52
N TRP A 22 7.35 15.08 11.47
CA TRP A 22 7.10 14.26 10.28
C TRP A 22 5.89 14.72 9.44
N TYR A 23 5.19 15.79 9.83
CA TYR A 23 4.19 16.43 8.96
C TYR A 23 4.87 17.52 8.13
N GLN A 24 5.48 17.13 7.01
CA GLN A 24 6.34 18.03 6.24
C GLN A 24 5.52 19.13 5.53
N PRO A 25 5.93 20.39 5.51
CA PRO A 25 5.10 21.44 4.90
C PRO A 25 5.05 21.36 3.37
N SER A 26 6.03 20.72 2.74
CA SER A 26 6.14 20.65 1.28
C SER A 26 6.56 19.27 0.81
N LEU A 27 6.28 19.01 -0.46
CA LEU A 27 6.55 17.75 -1.12
C LEU A 27 8.03 17.54 -1.50
N GLU A 28 8.83 18.62 -1.50
CA GLU A 28 10.26 18.63 -1.83
C GLU A 28 10.59 17.79 -3.08
N ARG A 29 11.45 16.76 -2.96
CA ARG A 29 11.90 15.88 -4.04
C ARG A 29 11.14 14.55 -4.11
N LYS A 30 9.99 14.43 -3.43
CA LYS A 30 9.24 13.17 -3.33
C LYS A 30 8.48 12.82 -4.62
N LEU A 31 8.06 13.82 -5.40
CA LEU A 31 7.39 13.62 -6.68
C LEU A 31 8.44 13.47 -7.77
N ASN A 32 8.89 12.24 -7.97
CA ASN A 32 9.74 11.89 -9.10
C ASN A 32 8.92 11.78 -10.40
N GLU A 33 9.62 11.70 -11.54
CA GLU A 33 9.00 11.62 -12.86
C GLU A 33 8.08 10.39 -13.04
N ARG A 34 8.43 9.24 -12.42
CA ARG A 34 7.63 8.02 -12.56
C ARG A 34 6.28 8.17 -11.86
N VAL A 35 6.28 8.68 -10.63
CA VAL A 35 5.04 8.94 -9.86
C VAL A 35 4.20 9.98 -10.57
N ARG A 36 4.82 11.05 -11.07
CA ARG A 36 4.14 12.09 -11.83
C ARG A 36 3.43 11.49 -13.05
N LYS A 37 4.09 10.61 -13.81
CA LYS A 37 3.47 9.92 -14.95
C LYS A 37 2.29 9.05 -14.56
N VAL A 38 2.36 8.31 -13.44
CA VAL A 38 1.20 7.55 -12.96
C VAL A 38 0.04 8.51 -12.66
N LEU A 39 0.28 9.62 -11.96
CA LEU A 39 -0.78 10.58 -11.64
C LEU A 39 -1.35 11.28 -12.89
N GLU A 40 -0.52 11.63 -13.86
CA GLU A 40 -0.98 12.31 -15.08
C GLU A 40 -1.64 11.33 -16.07
N GLU A 41 -0.98 10.21 -16.39
CA GLU A 41 -1.40 9.28 -17.44
C GLU A 41 -2.42 8.24 -16.96
N TYR A 42 -2.23 7.66 -15.77
CA TYR A 42 -3.18 6.68 -15.22
C TYR A 42 -4.37 7.37 -14.56
N SER A 43 -4.13 8.38 -13.73
CA SER A 43 -5.20 9.07 -12.99
C SER A 43 -5.88 10.19 -13.78
N GLY A 44 -5.33 10.60 -14.93
CA GLY A 44 -5.89 11.67 -15.76
C GLY A 44 -5.83 13.05 -15.11
N LEU A 45 -4.83 13.31 -14.26
CA LEU A 45 -4.59 14.64 -13.70
C LEU A 45 -3.87 15.52 -14.72
N ALA A 46 -4.31 16.78 -14.85
CA ALA A 46 -3.52 17.75 -15.59
C ALA A 46 -2.21 18.08 -14.82
N PRO A 47 -1.10 18.44 -15.50
CA PRO A 47 0.19 18.65 -14.83
C PRO A 47 0.18 19.68 -13.69
N ASP A 48 -0.68 20.69 -13.78
CA ASP A 48 -0.89 21.75 -12.78
C ASP A 48 -1.85 21.34 -11.64
N GLU A 49 -2.62 20.27 -11.81
CA GLU A 49 -3.48 19.69 -10.77
C GLU A 49 -2.74 18.71 -9.85
N VAL A 50 -1.63 18.11 -10.30
CA VAL A 50 -0.95 17.01 -9.61
C VAL A 50 -0.56 17.37 -8.17
N GLU A 51 0.17 18.46 -7.98
CA GLU A 51 0.67 18.84 -6.66
C GLU A 51 -0.45 19.28 -5.70
N PRO A 52 -1.39 20.19 -6.09
CA PRO A 52 -2.56 20.51 -5.27
C PRO A 52 -3.39 19.27 -4.87
N HIS A 53 -3.57 18.33 -5.80
CA HIS A 53 -4.28 17.08 -5.54
C HIS A 53 -3.58 16.23 -4.48
N ILE A 54 -2.25 16.09 -4.56
CA ILE A 54 -1.48 15.34 -3.55
C ILE A 54 -1.63 15.93 -2.14
N TYR A 55 -1.56 17.26 -1.98
CA TYR A 55 -1.74 17.87 -0.65
C TYR A 55 -3.13 17.59 -0.08
N ASN A 56 -4.17 17.72 -0.90
CA ASN A 56 -5.55 17.40 -0.52
C ASN A 56 -5.71 15.93 -0.10
N ILE A 57 -5.12 14.99 -0.87
CA ILE A 57 -5.13 13.56 -0.52
C ILE A 57 -4.41 13.30 0.79
N ARG A 58 -3.28 13.97 1.03
CA ARG A 58 -2.55 13.83 2.29
C ARG A 58 -3.41 14.26 3.47
N GLU A 59 -4.15 15.36 3.37
CA GLU A 59 -5.06 15.81 4.44
C GLU A 59 -6.15 14.77 4.72
N GLN A 60 -6.73 14.20 3.67
CA GLN A 60 -7.73 13.14 3.78
C GLN A 60 -7.15 11.88 4.44
N ALA A 61 -6.01 11.38 3.94
CA ALA A 61 -5.33 10.21 4.49
C ALA A 61 -4.89 10.43 5.95
N TRP A 62 -4.41 11.63 6.29
CA TRP A 62 -4.02 11.98 7.66
C TRP A 62 -5.22 12.00 8.62
N SER A 63 -6.39 12.41 8.12
CA SER A 63 -7.64 12.39 8.90
C SER A 63 -8.10 10.96 9.22
N ILE A 64 -7.87 10.02 8.30
CA ILE A 64 -8.10 8.58 8.51
C ILE A 64 -7.14 8.09 9.60
N PHE A 65 -5.83 8.14 9.33
CA PHE A 65 -4.82 7.73 10.29
C PHE A 65 -3.50 8.51 10.12
N PRO A 66 -2.92 9.08 11.19
CA PRO A 66 -1.79 10.00 11.10
C PRO A 66 -0.43 9.26 11.08
N TRP A 67 -0.26 8.29 10.18
CA TRP A 67 1.03 7.63 10.02
C TRP A 67 2.10 8.62 9.53
N PRO A 68 3.36 8.53 10.01
CA PRO A 68 4.45 9.36 9.49
C PRO A 68 4.61 9.28 7.97
N CYS A 69 4.40 8.11 7.38
CA CYS A 69 4.45 7.92 5.92
C CYS A 69 3.45 8.84 5.17
N ILE A 70 2.31 9.19 5.76
CA ILE A 70 1.36 10.15 5.19
C ILE A 70 1.91 11.57 5.29
N GLY A 71 2.38 11.97 6.48
CA GLY A 71 2.91 13.31 6.72
C GLY A 71 4.14 13.63 5.87
N GLU A 72 4.97 12.62 5.59
CA GLU A 72 6.22 12.72 4.81
C GLU A 72 6.07 12.40 3.32
N PHE A 73 4.83 12.20 2.84
CA PHE A 73 4.52 11.86 1.44
C PHE A 73 5.14 10.55 0.93
N TRP A 74 5.39 9.58 1.81
CA TRP A 74 5.93 8.28 1.40
C TRP A 74 4.93 7.43 0.63
N PHE A 75 3.64 7.75 0.67
CA PHE A 75 2.64 7.18 -0.26
C PHE A 75 2.88 7.55 -1.73
N LEU A 76 3.91 8.34 -2.03
CA LEU A 76 4.40 8.59 -3.38
C LEU A 76 5.65 7.78 -3.72
N GLU A 77 6.23 7.04 -2.78
CA GLU A 77 7.42 6.23 -3.06
C GLU A 77 7.01 4.89 -3.68
N LEU A 78 7.53 4.62 -4.88
CA LEU A 78 7.26 3.39 -5.65
C LEU A 78 8.29 2.32 -5.28
N GLY A 79 8.13 1.74 -4.10
CA GLY A 79 9.09 0.82 -3.47
C GLY A 79 9.41 -0.39 -4.35
N LEU A 80 8.38 -0.98 -4.96
CA LEU A 80 8.50 -2.18 -5.79
C LEU A 80 9.31 -1.89 -7.05
N SER A 81 9.09 -0.74 -7.69
CA SER A 81 9.80 -0.33 -8.92
C SER A 81 11.32 -0.19 -8.75
N ARG A 82 11.79 -0.02 -7.51
CA ARG A 82 13.20 0.11 -7.14
C ARG A 82 13.85 -1.23 -6.81
N HIS A 83 13.06 -2.30 -6.67
CA HIS A 83 13.56 -3.61 -6.32
C HIS A 83 14.31 -4.25 -7.50
N PRO A 84 15.46 -4.93 -7.30
CA PRO A 84 16.21 -5.57 -8.38
C PRO A 84 15.40 -6.60 -9.18
N SER A 85 14.45 -7.27 -8.54
CA SER A 85 13.55 -8.24 -9.19
C SER A 85 12.37 -7.61 -9.92
N TYR A 86 12.21 -6.28 -9.92
CA TYR A 86 11.06 -5.62 -10.55
C TYR A 86 10.84 -6.03 -12.02
N PRO A 87 11.87 -6.12 -12.90
CA PRO A 87 11.66 -6.58 -14.27
C PRO A 87 11.10 -8.01 -14.37
N LEU A 88 11.52 -8.90 -13.46
CA LEU A 88 11.03 -10.27 -13.39
C LEU A 88 9.57 -10.29 -12.94
N ILE A 89 9.27 -9.60 -11.83
CA ILE A 89 7.91 -9.49 -11.26
C ILE A 89 6.95 -8.91 -12.29
N LEU A 90 7.34 -7.82 -12.96
CA LEU A 90 6.53 -7.18 -14.00
C LEU A 90 6.28 -8.14 -15.18
N SER A 91 7.27 -8.92 -15.60
CA SER A 91 7.10 -9.90 -16.68
C SER A 91 6.17 -11.05 -16.28
N GLN A 92 6.27 -11.54 -15.04
CA GLN A 92 5.41 -12.59 -14.51
C GLN A 92 3.96 -12.10 -14.45
N LEU A 93 3.71 -10.96 -13.80
CA LEU A 93 2.37 -10.41 -13.61
C LEU A 93 1.66 -9.99 -14.90
N LYS A 94 2.41 -9.64 -15.95
CA LYS A 94 1.83 -9.37 -17.28
C LYS A 94 1.36 -10.63 -18.01
N THR A 95 1.88 -11.79 -17.63
CA THR A 95 1.52 -13.07 -18.26
C THR A 95 0.29 -13.62 -17.54
N PRO A 96 -0.87 -13.77 -18.23
CA PRO A 96 -2.08 -14.26 -17.60
C PRO A 96 -1.87 -15.66 -17.02
N ASP A 97 -1.85 -15.74 -15.69
CA ASP A 97 -1.77 -16.98 -14.94
C ASP A 97 -2.49 -16.77 -13.60
N PRO A 98 -3.45 -17.64 -13.22
CA PRO A 98 -4.11 -17.56 -11.91
C PRO A 98 -3.15 -17.69 -10.71
N ASN A 99 -1.89 -18.06 -10.94
CA ASN A 99 -0.85 -18.17 -9.93
C ASN A 99 0.01 -16.91 -9.84
N HIS A 100 -0.04 -16.01 -10.82
CA HIS A 100 0.70 -14.74 -10.82
C HIS A 100 -0.13 -13.63 -10.19
N THR A 101 -0.51 -13.78 -8.92
CA THR A 101 -1.18 -12.74 -8.12
C THR A 101 -0.21 -12.10 -7.15
N LEU A 102 -0.23 -10.78 -7.07
CA LEU A 102 0.56 -9.99 -6.12
C LEU A 102 -0.31 -9.43 -5.01
N LEU A 103 0.14 -9.61 -3.77
CA LEU A 103 -0.32 -8.91 -2.59
C LEU A 103 0.70 -7.85 -2.18
N ASP A 104 0.33 -6.58 -2.19
CA ASP A 104 1.08 -5.49 -1.57
C ASP A 104 0.62 -5.36 -0.11
N LEU A 105 1.44 -5.81 0.84
CA LEU A 105 1.12 -5.86 2.26
C LEU A 105 1.64 -4.62 2.98
N GLY A 106 0.72 -3.92 3.65
CA GLY A 106 0.94 -2.54 4.10
C GLY A 106 0.84 -1.56 2.94
N THR A 107 -0.13 -1.78 2.05
CA THR A 107 -0.26 -1.08 0.76
C THR A 107 -0.45 0.44 0.91
N CYS A 108 -0.87 0.92 2.08
CA CYS A 108 -1.22 2.31 2.30
C CYS A 108 -2.24 2.79 1.23
N LEU A 109 -1.88 3.74 0.37
CA LEU A 109 -2.76 4.25 -0.69
C LEU A 109 -2.67 3.43 -1.99
N GLY A 110 -1.87 2.36 -2.01
CA GLY A 110 -1.76 1.41 -3.12
C GLY A 110 -0.95 1.92 -4.31
N GLN A 111 0.04 2.77 -4.07
CA GLN A 111 0.86 3.40 -5.10
C GLN A 111 1.61 2.41 -5.99
N ASP A 112 2.17 1.34 -5.43
CA ASP A 112 2.89 0.32 -6.20
C ASP A 112 1.92 -0.49 -7.08
N LEU A 113 0.69 -0.74 -6.61
CA LEU A 113 -0.34 -1.43 -7.40
C LEU A 113 -0.76 -0.59 -8.61
N ARG A 114 -0.97 0.72 -8.44
CA ARG A 114 -1.36 1.59 -9.57
C ARG A 114 -0.22 1.85 -10.54
N GLU A 115 1.02 1.79 -10.07
CA GLU A 115 2.20 1.77 -10.94
C GLU A 115 2.25 0.52 -11.81
N LEU A 116 2.01 -0.67 -11.24
CA LEU A 116 1.93 -1.92 -12.00
C LEU A 116 0.78 -1.90 -13.01
N ALA A 117 -0.40 -1.39 -12.60
CA ALA A 117 -1.54 -1.24 -13.49
C ALA A 117 -1.24 -0.29 -14.65
N HIS A 118 -0.61 0.85 -14.38
CA HIS A 118 -0.12 1.79 -15.42
C HIS A 118 0.91 1.11 -16.34
N ALA A 119 1.77 0.25 -15.80
CA ALA A 119 2.71 -0.54 -16.58
C ALA A 119 2.06 -1.66 -17.41
N GLY A 120 0.75 -1.90 -17.29
CA GLY A 120 -0.02 -2.86 -18.08
C GLY A 120 -0.23 -4.22 -17.41
N VAL A 121 -0.02 -4.33 -16.10
CA VAL A 121 -0.44 -5.52 -15.33
C VAL A 121 -1.96 -5.53 -15.18
N PRO A 122 -2.64 -6.69 -15.36
CA PRO A 122 -4.07 -6.79 -15.13
C PRO A 122 -4.43 -6.42 -13.68
N ILE A 123 -5.41 -5.53 -13.48
CA ILE A 123 -5.88 -5.16 -12.13
C ILE A 123 -6.38 -6.39 -11.36
N SER A 124 -6.95 -7.38 -12.05
CA SER A 124 -7.43 -8.63 -11.44
C SER A 124 -6.34 -9.45 -10.74
N SER A 125 -5.05 -9.22 -11.04
CA SER A 125 -3.92 -9.89 -10.37
C SER A 125 -3.27 -9.05 -9.27
N LEU A 126 -3.80 -7.86 -8.99
CA LEU A 126 -3.23 -6.89 -8.06
C LEU A 126 -4.12 -6.73 -6.83
N TYR A 127 -3.56 -7.01 -5.66
CA TYR A 127 -4.26 -6.90 -4.39
C TYR A 127 -3.43 -6.09 -3.41
N GLY A 128 -4.08 -5.24 -2.65
CA GLY A 128 -3.49 -4.53 -1.52
C GLY A 128 -4.05 -5.04 -0.21
N ALA A 129 -3.24 -5.03 0.84
CA ALA A 129 -3.71 -5.24 2.19
C ALA A 129 -3.18 -4.16 3.14
N ASP A 130 -4.02 -3.72 4.05
CA ASP A 130 -3.64 -2.81 5.13
C ASP A 130 -4.51 -3.06 6.36
N LEU A 131 -4.01 -2.67 7.52
CA LEU A 131 -4.79 -2.69 8.75
C LEU A 131 -5.91 -1.62 8.72
N ILE A 132 -5.67 -0.52 8.00
CA ILE A 132 -6.56 0.65 8.00
C ILE A 132 -7.43 0.66 6.74
N SER A 133 -8.66 0.16 6.84
CA SER A 133 -9.61 0.07 5.71
C SER A 133 -9.88 1.41 5.00
N GLY A 134 -9.83 2.53 5.73
CA GLY A 134 -10.05 3.87 5.17
C GLY A 134 -9.04 4.26 4.08
N PHE A 135 -7.85 3.65 4.05
CA PHE A 135 -6.85 3.94 3.02
C PHE A 135 -7.25 3.48 1.62
N GLU A 136 -8.14 2.48 1.50
CA GLU A 136 -8.71 2.07 0.21
C GLU A 136 -9.36 3.26 -0.51
N GLN A 137 -10.24 3.99 0.19
CA GLN A 137 -10.94 5.15 -0.38
C GLN A 137 -9.98 6.30 -0.69
N ALA A 138 -8.97 6.51 0.15
CA ALA A 138 -7.95 7.53 -0.09
C ALA A 138 -7.08 7.19 -1.32
N GLY A 139 -6.74 5.92 -1.52
CA GLY A 139 -6.09 5.42 -2.74
C GLY A 139 -6.95 5.65 -3.98
N HIS A 140 -8.23 5.29 -3.92
CA HIS A 140 -9.17 5.57 -5.02
C HIS A 140 -9.28 7.05 -5.36
N SER A 141 -9.26 7.91 -4.35
CA SER A 141 -9.27 9.37 -4.54
C SER A 141 -7.96 9.87 -5.14
N LEU A 142 -6.81 9.35 -4.71
CA LEU A 142 -5.50 9.71 -5.25
C LEU A 142 -5.41 9.39 -6.74
N PHE A 143 -5.84 8.19 -7.12
CA PHE A 143 -5.71 7.71 -8.48
C PHE A 143 -6.94 7.94 -9.37
N ARG A 144 -8.03 8.51 -8.82
CA ARG A 144 -9.32 8.70 -9.53
C ARG A 144 -9.81 7.41 -10.18
N ASP A 145 -9.74 6.28 -9.47
CA ASP A 145 -9.85 4.93 -10.05
C ASP A 145 -10.95 4.03 -9.47
N ALA A 146 -11.88 4.60 -8.70
CA ALA A 146 -12.98 3.85 -8.08
C ALA A 146 -13.89 3.10 -9.07
N ASP A 147 -13.86 3.47 -10.35
CA ASP A 147 -14.60 2.85 -11.44
C ASP A 147 -13.84 1.74 -12.17
N ARG A 148 -12.52 1.61 -11.95
CA ARG A 148 -11.63 0.66 -12.65
C ARG A 148 -10.83 -0.26 -11.75
N PHE A 149 -10.46 0.18 -10.55
CA PHE A 149 -9.78 -0.64 -9.56
C PHE A 149 -10.84 -1.26 -8.65
N GLU A 150 -11.06 -2.57 -8.79
CA GLU A 150 -12.18 -3.26 -8.14
C GLU A 150 -12.05 -3.22 -6.61
N LYS A 151 -13.17 -3.02 -5.90
CA LYS A 151 -13.19 -2.90 -4.42
C LYS A 151 -12.79 -4.19 -3.69
N ASP A 152 -12.88 -5.33 -4.36
CA ASP A 152 -12.45 -6.62 -3.80
C ASP A 152 -10.92 -6.85 -3.93
N ARG A 153 -10.19 -5.85 -4.46
CA ARG A 153 -8.72 -5.84 -4.51
C ARG A 153 -8.08 -5.26 -3.25
N PHE A 154 -8.84 -4.89 -2.24
CA PHE A 154 -8.32 -4.41 -0.97
C PHE A 154 -8.76 -5.34 0.18
N ILE A 155 -7.79 -5.80 0.95
CA ILE A 155 -7.99 -6.71 2.08
C ILE A 155 -7.67 -5.95 3.36
N THR A 156 -8.66 -5.79 4.23
CA THR A 156 -8.41 -5.31 5.59
C THR A 156 -7.99 -6.49 6.46
N GLY A 157 -6.82 -6.42 7.07
CA GLY A 157 -6.36 -7.49 7.96
C GLY A 157 -5.11 -7.14 8.76
N ASP A 158 -4.91 -7.86 9.87
CA ASP A 158 -3.75 -7.74 10.74
C ASP A 158 -2.76 -8.89 10.49
N VAL A 159 -1.56 -8.58 9.97
CA VAL A 159 -0.51 -9.59 9.78
C VAL A 159 -0.08 -10.26 11.09
N MET A 160 -0.33 -9.63 12.23
CA MET A 160 0.07 -10.15 13.54
C MET A 160 -0.94 -11.13 14.12
N THR A 161 -2.16 -11.24 13.59
CA THR A 161 -3.18 -12.14 14.16
C THR A 161 -3.20 -13.54 13.53
N ASP A 162 -3.77 -14.48 14.27
CA ASP A 162 -4.14 -15.83 13.82
C ASP A 162 -5.66 -16.06 13.95
N ASP A 163 -6.44 -15.00 14.21
CA ASP A 163 -7.88 -15.10 14.41
C ASP A 163 -8.60 -15.51 13.11
N GLU A 164 -9.42 -16.55 13.20
CA GLU A 164 -10.32 -16.96 12.11
C GLU A 164 -11.29 -15.81 11.79
N GLY A 165 -11.45 -15.48 10.50
CA GLY A 165 -12.24 -14.34 10.04
C GLY A 165 -11.46 -13.04 9.82
N ASP A 166 -10.18 -12.96 10.17
CA ASP A 166 -9.31 -11.86 9.70
C ASP A 166 -9.04 -11.98 8.19
N GLY A 167 -9.13 -10.87 7.46
CA GLY A 167 -9.04 -10.87 6.00
C GLY A 167 -7.72 -11.40 5.45
N LEU A 168 -6.58 -11.19 6.14
CA LEU A 168 -5.30 -11.75 5.73
C LEU A 168 -5.20 -13.23 6.09
N VAL A 169 -5.67 -13.63 7.27
CA VAL A 169 -5.67 -15.04 7.70
C VAL A 169 -6.42 -15.93 6.73
N GLU A 170 -7.58 -15.49 6.24
CA GLU A 170 -8.40 -16.23 5.25
C GLU A 170 -7.70 -16.43 3.90
N THR A 171 -6.64 -15.68 3.62
CA THR A 171 -5.90 -15.75 2.34
C THR A 171 -4.58 -16.52 2.44
N ARG A 172 -4.30 -17.16 3.58
CA ARG A 172 -3.06 -17.93 3.76
C ARG A 172 -2.92 -19.06 2.73
N GLY A 173 -1.71 -19.22 2.20
CA GLY A 173 -1.39 -20.22 1.20
C GLY A 173 -1.91 -19.90 -0.20
N THR A 174 -2.30 -18.65 -0.50
CA THR A 174 -2.94 -18.29 -1.79
C THR A 174 -2.13 -17.34 -2.66
N TRP A 175 -1.10 -16.68 -2.13
CA TRP A 175 -0.37 -15.65 -2.87
C TRP A 175 0.89 -16.20 -3.55
N GLY A 176 1.06 -15.90 -4.84
CA GLY A 176 2.30 -16.20 -5.56
C GLY A 176 3.40 -15.16 -5.28
N LEU A 177 3.02 -13.90 -5.05
CA LEU A 177 3.93 -12.80 -4.78
C LEU A 177 3.41 -12.00 -3.58
N VAL A 178 4.26 -11.77 -2.57
CA VAL A 178 3.97 -10.83 -1.47
C VAL A 178 5.03 -9.73 -1.46
N HIS A 179 4.59 -8.52 -1.76
CA HIS A 179 5.41 -7.32 -1.65
C HIS A 179 5.25 -6.67 -0.28
N ILE A 180 6.37 -6.31 0.35
CA ILE A 180 6.41 -5.43 1.51
C ILE A 180 7.43 -4.32 1.26
N ALA A 181 7.05 -3.07 1.54
CA ALA A 181 7.94 -1.92 1.47
C ALA A 181 7.73 -1.03 2.69
N MET A 182 8.83 -0.67 3.38
CA MET A 182 8.78 0.13 4.61
C MET A 182 7.72 -0.40 5.60
N PHE A 183 7.67 -1.72 5.81
CA PHE A 183 6.62 -2.36 6.61
C PHE A 183 7.14 -2.79 7.99
N LEU A 184 8.16 -3.65 8.03
CA LEU A 184 8.66 -4.30 9.25
C LEU A 184 9.19 -3.33 10.33
N HIS A 185 9.59 -2.12 9.94
CA HIS A 185 10.22 -1.14 10.83
C HIS A 185 9.32 -0.62 11.97
N ILE A 186 8.01 -0.90 11.92
CA ILE A 186 7.05 -0.46 12.96
C ILE A 186 7.08 -1.34 14.22
N TRP A 187 7.80 -2.46 14.17
CA TRP A 187 7.83 -3.48 15.21
C TRP A 187 9.20 -3.64 15.86
N SER A 188 9.21 -4.24 17.07
CA SER A 188 10.42 -4.73 17.73
C SER A 188 11.04 -5.89 16.93
N LEU A 189 12.30 -6.28 17.20
CA LEU A 189 12.93 -7.38 16.47
C LEU A 189 12.14 -8.70 16.62
N GLU A 190 11.66 -9.02 17.83
CA GLU A 190 10.85 -10.21 18.09
C GLU A 190 9.53 -10.18 17.30
N ASP A 191 8.86 -9.03 17.27
CA ASP A 191 7.64 -8.85 16.49
C ASP A 191 7.90 -8.86 14.98
N GLN A 192 9.09 -8.42 14.52
CA GLN A 192 9.50 -8.53 13.12
C GLN A 192 9.67 -9.98 12.69
N GLU A 193 10.26 -10.83 13.53
CA GLU A 193 10.39 -12.27 13.27
C GLU A 193 9.02 -12.92 13.13
N ARG A 194 8.11 -12.64 14.07
CA ARG A 194 6.71 -13.10 14.01
C ARG A 194 5.97 -12.58 12.78
N ALA A 195 6.15 -11.31 12.41
CA ALA A 195 5.56 -10.75 11.20
C ALA A 195 6.06 -11.49 9.95
N CYS A 196 7.38 -11.73 9.86
CA CYS A 196 7.97 -12.50 8.76
C CYS A 196 7.41 -13.93 8.68
N GLU A 197 7.28 -14.64 9.81
CA GLU A 197 6.66 -15.96 9.84
C GLU A 197 5.22 -15.94 9.32
N ASN A 198 4.43 -14.94 9.72
CA ASN A 198 3.05 -14.79 9.25
C ASN A 198 2.97 -14.40 7.77
N ILE A 199 3.88 -13.58 7.27
CA ILE A 199 4.00 -13.26 5.84
C ILE A 199 4.29 -14.52 5.03
N LEU A 200 5.18 -15.39 5.50
CA LEU A 200 5.47 -16.65 4.81
C LEU A 200 4.25 -17.57 4.75
N LYS A 201 3.35 -17.52 5.72
CA LYS A 201 2.07 -18.28 5.67
C LYS A 201 1.12 -17.76 4.59
N LEU A 202 1.28 -16.53 4.11
CA LEU A 202 0.47 -15.97 3.01
C LEU A 202 0.84 -16.59 1.66
N LEU A 203 2.12 -16.96 1.49
CA LEU A 203 2.63 -17.52 0.25
C LEU A 203 2.11 -18.93 -0.01
N ARG A 204 1.87 -19.23 -1.29
CA ARG A 204 1.59 -20.60 -1.75
C ARG A 204 2.77 -21.51 -1.43
N PRO A 205 2.51 -22.78 -1.06
CA PRO A 205 3.56 -23.77 -0.81
C PRO A 205 4.10 -24.36 -2.13
N GLU A 206 4.56 -23.51 -3.05
CA GLU A 206 5.07 -23.91 -4.37
C GLU A 206 6.37 -23.19 -4.75
N ALA A 207 7.15 -23.81 -5.65
CA ALA A 207 8.39 -23.23 -6.12
C ALA A 207 8.12 -21.97 -6.96
N GLY A 208 8.83 -20.89 -6.66
CA GLY A 208 8.69 -19.60 -7.34
C GLY A 208 7.76 -18.62 -6.63
N ALA A 209 7.05 -19.04 -5.57
CA ALA A 209 6.40 -18.10 -4.65
C ALA A 209 7.47 -17.27 -3.92
N MET A 210 7.27 -15.95 -3.81
CA MET A 210 8.27 -15.03 -3.25
C MET A 210 7.70 -13.79 -2.58
#